data_AF-A0A9P0Z514-F1
#
_entry.id   AF-A0A9P0Z514-F1
#
_cell.length_a   1.000
_cell.length_b   1.000
_cell.length_c   1.000
_cell.angle_alpha   90.00
_cell.angle_beta   90.00
_cell.angle_gamma   90.00
#
_symmetry.space_group_name_H-M   'P 1'
#
loop_
_entity.id
_entity.type
_entity.pdbx_description
1 polymer ?
#
loop_
_entity_poly.entity_id
_entity_poly.type
_entity_poly.pdbx_seq_one_letter_code
_entity_poly.pdbx_strand_id
1 'polypeptide(L)'
;MCKIVDLLTNKEIGRGHERGGLYVVSSSGSTPTILSISSETWHYRLSHPSPTVFKHLSPILGCSPFNDLCHFCHISKQTCLPFPTHYTSTTACFELIHVDIWGKYSTPTRTNHCYFL
;
A
#
# COMPACT_ATOMS: atom_id res chain seq x y z
N MET A 1 15.49 20.66 -24.59
CA MET A 1 14.09 20.19 -24.67
C MET A 1 14.13 18.67 -24.58
N CYS A 2 13.53 18.10 -23.54
CA CYS A 2 13.55 16.69 -23.21
C CYS A 2 12.35 15.98 -23.85
N LYS A 3 12.56 14.75 -24.33
CA LYS A 3 11.48 13.90 -24.85
C LYS A 3 11.01 12.97 -23.74
N ILE A 4 9.69 12.87 -23.58
CA ILE A 4 9.03 11.94 -22.69
C ILE A 4 8.53 10.80 -23.57
N VAL A 5 9.00 9.59 -23.30
CA VAL A 5 8.69 8.39 -24.08
C VAL A 5 8.04 7.33 -23.18
N ASP A 6 7.04 6.65 -23.73
CA ASP A 6 6.51 5.43 -23.13
C ASP A 6 7.56 4.31 -23.30
N LEU A 7 8.00 3.73 -22.18
CA LEU A 7 9.06 2.73 -22.14
C LEU A 7 8.64 1.39 -22.77
N LEU A 8 7.36 1.08 -22.83
CA LEU A 8 6.86 -0.18 -23.39
C LEU A 8 6.77 -0.10 -24.91
N THR A 9 6.36 1.06 -25.43
CA THR A 9 6.08 1.24 -26.87
C THR A 9 7.15 2.02 -27.61
N ASN A 10 8.12 2.60 -26.89
CA ASN A 10 9.07 3.61 -27.40
C ASN A 10 8.40 4.80 -28.11
N LYS A 11 7.11 5.02 -27.86
CA LYS A 11 6.35 6.11 -28.48
C LYS A 11 6.58 7.40 -27.69
N GLU A 12 6.84 8.49 -28.40
CA GLU A 12 6.92 9.81 -27.80
C GLU A 12 5.53 10.25 -27.30
N ILE A 13 5.41 10.49 -26.00
CA ILE A 13 4.15 10.91 -25.34
C ILE A 13 4.15 12.39 -24.96
N GLY A 14 5.30 13.08 -25.03
CA GLY A 14 5.36 14.51 -24.79
C GLY A 14 6.76 15.10 -24.91
N ARG A 15 6.85 16.43 -24.87
CA ARG A 15 8.11 17.19 -24.80
C ARG A 15 8.04 18.21 -23.67
N GLY A 16 9.14 18.36 -22.94
CA GLY A 16 9.22 19.30 -21.82
C GLY A 16 10.59 19.95 -21.68
N HIS A 17 10.69 20.93 -20.79
CA HIS A 17 11.95 21.52 -20.35
C HIS A 17 12.25 21.08 -18.92
N GLU A 18 13.47 20.63 -18.66
CA GLU A 18 13.93 20.36 -17.31
C GLU A 18 14.27 21.69 -16.60
N ARG A 19 13.80 21.83 -15.36
CA ARG A 19 14.08 22.95 -14.46
C ARG A 19 14.23 22.43 -13.03
N GLY A 20 15.47 22.33 -12.55
CA GLY A 20 15.76 21.97 -11.15
C GLY A 20 15.34 20.55 -10.78
N GLY A 21 15.48 19.60 -11.69
CA GLY A 21 15.08 18.20 -11.55
C GLY A 21 13.62 17.91 -11.95
N LEU A 22 12.83 18.93 -12.28
CA LEU A 22 11.43 18.80 -12.69
C LEU A 22 11.28 18.99 -14.20
N TYR A 23 10.54 18.09 -14.87
CA TYR A 23 10.22 18.21 -16.28
C TYR A 23 8.91 18.98 -16.49
N VAL A 24 9.01 20.22 -16.98
CA VAL A 24 7.89 21.10 -17.26
C VAL A 24 7.43 20.93 -18.70
N VAL A 25 6.21 20.45 -18.90
CA VAL A 25 5.57 20.31 -20.22
C VAL A 25 4.80 21.59 -20.52
N SER A 26 5.19 22.33 -21.56
CA SER A 26 4.48 23.54 -22.01
C SER A 26 3.16 23.13 -22.65
N SER A 27 2.06 23.18 -21.89
CA SER A 27 0.72 22.93 -22.41
C SER A 27 0.28 24.08 -23.32
N SER A 28 0.35 23.88 -24.63
CA SER A 28 -0.29 24.75 -25.60
C SER A 28 -1.74 24.32 -25.79
N GLY A 29 -2.65 24.96 -25.05
CA GLY A 29 -4.04 25.15 -25.47
C GLY A 29 -4.86 23.88 -25.73
N SER A 30 -5.02 23.03 -24.73
CA SER A 30 -6.29 22.33 -24.55
C SER A 30 -6.46 22.07 -23.05
N THR A 31 -7.52 22.64 -22.46
CA THR A 31 -8.00 22.16 -21.17
C THR A 31 -8.27 20.67 -21.38
N PRO A 32 -7.60 19.75 -20.66
CA PRO A 32 -8.02 18.37 -20.73
C PRO A 32 -9.49 18.37 -20.34
N THR A 33 -10.36 17.92 -21.25
CA THR A 33 -11.72 17.57 -20.87
C THR A 33 -11.53 16.54 -19.78
N ILE A 34 -11.70 16.95 -18.52
CA ILE A 34 -11.68 16.03 -17.39
C ILE A 34 -12.91 15.18 -17.65
N LEU A 35 -12.74 14.07 -18.37
CA LEU A 35 -13.67 12.96 -18.35
C LEU A 35 -13.97 12.78 -16.86
N SER A 36 -15.22 12.94 -16.43
CA SER A 36 -15.56 12.85 -15.02
C SER A 36 -15.09 11.50 -14.52
N ILE A 37 -13.96 11.47 -13.84
CA ILE A 37 -13.41 10.26 -13.26
C ILE A 37 -14.36 9.90 -12.12
N SER A 38 -14.88 8.67 -12.14
CA SER A 38 -15.79 8.23 -11.10
C SER A 38 -15.10 8.27 -9.74
N SER A 39 -15.86 8.52 -8.69
CA SER A 39 -15.34 8.48 -7.31
C SER A 39 -14.71 7.13 -6.98
N GLU A 40 -15.25 6.04 -7.56
CA GLU A 40 -14.68 4.69 -7.48
C GLU A 40 -13.27 4.61 -8.09
N THR A 41 -13.06 5.20 -9.27
CA THR A 41 -11.74 5.22 -9.91
C THR A 41 -10.73 6.00 -9.07
N TRP A 42 -11.15 7.13 -8.51
CA TRP A 42 -10.32 7.88 -7.57
C TRP A 42 -10.03 7.09 -6.28
N HIS A 43 -11.00 6.34 -5.78
CA HIS A 43 -10.82 5.48 -4.61
C HIS A 43 -9.74 4.42 -4.85
N TYR A 44 -9.71 3.80 -6.04
CA TYR A 44 -8.65 2.86 -6.44
C TYR A 44 -7.29 3.54 -6.60
N ARG A 45 -7.23 4.70 -7.27
CA ARG A 45 -5.97 5.43 -7.52
C ARG A 45 -5.32 5.97 -6.25
N LEU A 46 -6.10 6.24 -5.22
CA LEU A 46 -5.65 6.80 -3.93
C LEU A 46 -5.42 5.72 -2.86
N SER A 47 -5.30 4.45 -3.27
CA SER A 47 -5.03 3.33 -2.36
C SER A 47 -6.10 3.15 -1.29
N HIS A 48 -7.37 3.18 -1.68
CA HIS A 48 -8.49 2.80 -0.82
C HIS A 48 -8.65 3.63 0.48
N PRO A 49 -8.67 4.98 0.37
CA PRO A 49 -8.86 5.84 1.53
C PRO A 49 -10.20 5.53 2.21
N SER A 50 -10.28 5.75 3.53
CA SER A 50 -11.54 5.61 4.26
C SER A 50 -12.58 6.60 3.71
N PRO A 51 -13.89 6.31 3.87
CA PRO A 51 -14.95 7.24 3.48
C PRO A 51 -14.79 8.64 4.10
N THR A 52 -14.29 8.69 5.34
CA THR A 52 -13.98 9.95 6.03
C THR A 52 -12.89 10.76 5.33
N VAL A 53 -11.77 10.12 4.96
CA VAL A 53 -10.69 10.77 4.21
C VAL A 53 -11.16 11.16 2.81
N PHE A 54 -11.87 10.27 2.11
CA PHE A 54 -12.37 10.54 0.77
C PHE A 54 -13.35 11.72 0.73
N LYS A 55 -14.18 11.90 1.76
CA LYS A 55 -15.07 13.06 1.90
C LYS A 55 -14.32 14.39 1.92
N HIS A 56 -13.10 14.43 2.47
CA HIS A 56 -12.26 15.63 2.43
C HIS A 56 -11.57 15.82 1.07
N LEU A 57 -11.32 14.74 0.33
CA LEU A 57 -10.69 14.78 -0.99
C LEU A 57 -11.69 15.05 -2.12
N SER A 58 -12.96 14.66 -1.98
CA SER A 58 -13.96 14.74 -3.04
C SER A 58 -14.12 16.15 -3.66
N PRO A 59 -14.06 17.27 -2.89
CA PRO A 59 -14.11 18.61 -3.48
C PRO A 59 -12.88 18.96 -4.32
N ILE A 60 -11.70 18.42 -3.95
CA ILE A 60 -10.43 18.64 -4.66
C ILE A 60 -10.39 17.81 -5.95
N LEU A 61 -10.95 16.61 -5.90
CA LEU A 61 -10.99 15.66 -7.01
C LEU A 61 -12.14 15.94 -8.00
N GLY A 62 -13.07 16.84 -7.65
CA GLY A 62 -14.24 17.16 -8.47
C GLY A 62 -15.22 16.00 -8.60
N CYS A 63 -15.32 15.14 -7.58
CA CYS A 63 -16.20 13.97 -7.58
C CYS A 63 -17.12 13.93 -6.35
N SER A 64 -18.13 13.08 -6.37
CA SER A 64 -18.98 12.85 -5.19
C SER A 64 -18.22 12.07 -4.12
N PRO A 65 -18.58 12.21 -2.83
CA PRO A 65 -18.02 11.35 -1.78
C PRO A 65 -18.21 9.86 -2.12
N PHE A 66 -17.18 9.05 -1.88
CA PHE A 66 -17.23 7.61 -2.09
C PHE A 66 -17.51 6.91 -0.75
N ASN A 67 -18.61 6.15 -0.68
CA ASN A 67 -18.98 5.35 0.48
C ASN A 67 -19.50 3.96 0.11
N ASP A 68 -19.17 3.48 -1.09
CA ASP A 68 -19.63 2.18 -1.57
C ASP A 68 -18.79 1.03 -0.98
N LEU A 69 -19.38 -0.17 -0.98
CA LEU A 69 -18.72 -1.39 -0.52
C LEU A 69 -17.63 -1.79 -1.52
N CYS A 70 -16.38 -1.47 -1.21
CA CYS A 70 -15.23 -1.93 -1.97
C CYS A 70 -14.75 -3.30 -1.46
N HIS A 71 -14.67 -4.30 -2.35
CA HIS A 71 -14.21 -5.65 -2.03
C HIS A 71 -12.80 -5.68 -1.43
N PHE A 72 -11.85 -4.95 -2.02
CA PHE A 72 -10.47 -4.88 -1.51
C PHE A 72 -10.37 -4.18 -0.16
N CYS A 73 -11.19 -3.14 0.08
CA CYS A 73 -11.28 -2.50 1.40
C CYS A 73 -11.76 -3.48 2.48
N HIS A 74 -12.74 -4.32 2.17
CA HIS A 74 -13.26 -5.29 3.14
C HIS A 74 -12.16 -6.27 3.54
N ILE A 75 -11.46 -6.85 2.56
CA ILE A 75 -10.40 -7.83 2.83
C ILE A 75 -9.22 -7.18 3.57
N SER A 76 -8.80 -5.97 3.16
CA SER A 76 -7.64 -5.30 3.75
C SER A 76 -7.88 -4.72 5.14
N LYS A 77 -9.12 -4.33 5.46
CA LYS A 77 -9.49 -3.74 6.75
C LYS A 77 -10.21 -4.70 7.67
N GLN A 78 -10.38 -5.96 7.26
CA GLN A 78 -10.93 -6.99 8.12
C GLN A 78 -9.95 -7.22 9.28
N THR A 79 -10.37 -6.83 10.48
CA THR A 79 -9.63 -7.16 11.70
C THR A 79 -9.73 -8.66 11.93
N CYS A 80 -8.61 -9.30 12.27
CA CYS A 80 -8.64 -10.67 12.77
C CYS A 80 -9.60 -10.74 13.97
N LEU A 81 -10.40 -11.81 14.02
CA LEU A 81 -11.18 -12.08 15.22
C LEU A 81 -10.23 -12.24 16.41
N PRO A 82 -10.67 -11.89 17.63
CA PRO A 82 -9.90 -12.16 18.83
C PRO A 82 -9.50 -13.65 18.87
N PHE A 83 -8.26 -13.92 19.26
CA PHE A 83 -7.85 -15.29 19.50
C PHE A 83 -8.73 -15.89 20.61
N PRO A 84 -9.23 -17.12 20.45
CA PRO A 84 -9.91 -17.81 21.54
C PRO A 84 -8.96 -17.92 22.74
N THR A 85 -9.45 -17.59 23.93
CA THR A 85 -8.69 -17.81 25.16
C THR A 85 -8.63 -19.30 25.45
N HIS A 86 -7.50 -19.92 25.15
CA HIS A 86 -7.20 -21.28 25.59
C HIS A 86 -6.42 -21.24 26.89
N TYR A 87 -6.90 -21.95 27.90
CA TYR A 87 -6.18 -22.15 29.16
C TYR A 87 -5.55 -23.53 29.12
N THR A 88 -4.22 -23.59 28.99
CA THR A 88 -3.46 -24.82 29.21
C THR A 88 -2.83 -24.70 30.60
N SER A 89 -3.33 -25.50 31.56
CA SER A 89 -2.83 -25.52 32.93
C SER A 89 -2.36 -26.91 33.31
N THR A 90 -1.26 -26.99 34.04
CA THR A 90 -0.73 -28.25 34.59
C THR A 90 -0.76 -28.24 36.11
N THR A 91 -0.72 -29.44 36.69
CA THR A 91 -0.81 -29.66 38.14
C THR A 91 0.53 -30.04 38.77
N ALA A 92 1.47 -30.52 37.95
CA ALA A 92 2.81 -30.90 38.38
C ALA A 92 3.90 -30.08 37.67
N CYS A 93 5.08 -30.03 38.30
CA CYS A 93 6.26 -29.43 37.70
C CYS A 93 6.68 -30.19 36.44
N PHE A 94 7.04 -29.46 35.38
CA PHE A 94 7.50 -30.00 34.08
C PHE A 94 6.48 -30.85 33.29
N GLU A 95 5.19 -30.81 33.65
CA GLU A 95 4.13 -31.54 32.93
C GLU A 95 3.82 -30.95 31.54
N LEU A 96 4.11 -29.66 31.34
CA LEU A 96 4.00 -28.98 30.04
C LEU A 96 5.21 -28.07 29.83
N ILE A 97 5.91 -28.26 28.72
CA ILE A 97 7.02 -27.41 28.30
C ILE A 97 6.66 -26.83 26.93
N HIS A 98 6.52 -25.51 26.87
CA HIS A 98 6.37 -24.79 25.61
C HIS A 98 7.76 -24.37 25.13
N VAL A 99 8.19 -24.85 23.96
CA VAL A 99 9.44 -24.46 23.32
C VAL A 99 9.09 -23.91 21.94
N ASP A 100 9.60 -22.72 21.64
CA ASP A 100 9.43 -22.07 20.35
C ASP A 100 10.81 -21.77 19.76
N ILE A 101 10.95 -21.97 18.46
CA ILE A 101 12.19 -21.74 17.75
C ILE A 101 12.19 -20.30 17.23
N TRP A 102 13.02 -19.47 17.84
CA TRP A 102 13.27 -18.13 17.32
C TRP A 102 14.26 -18.20 16.17
N GLY A 103 14.15 -17.27 15.20
CA GLY A 103 15.04 -17.23 14.04
C GLY A 103 16.54 -17.28 14.43
N LYS A 104 17.38 -17.74 13.49
CA LYS A 104 18.80 -18.04 13.72
C LYS A 104 19.48 -17.00 14.62
N TYR A 105 20.23 -17.45 15.61
CA TYR A 105 20.98 -16.52 16.46
C TYR A 105 21.93 -15.68 15.60
N SER A 106 21.89 -14.36 15.80
CA SER A 106 22.59 -13.41 14.91
C SER A 106 24.12 -13.55 14.99
N THR A 107 24.64 -14.13 16.07
CA THR A 107 26.08 -14.29 16.27
C THR A 107 26.49 -15.75 16.04
N PRO A 108 27.32 -16.06 15.04
CA PRO A 108 27.84 -17.41 14.86
C PRO A 108 28.86 -17.75 15.95
N THR A 109 29.06 -19.04 16.20
CA THR A 109 30.13 -19.52 17.09
C THR A 109 31.52 -19.30 16.48
N ARG A 110 32.58 -19.52 17.29
CA ARG A 110 33.98 -19.56 16.81
C ARG A 110 34.22 -20.55 15.66
N THR A 111 33.36 -21.56 15.51
CA THR A 111 33.41 -22.54 14.41
C THR A 111 32.38 -22.26 13.30
N ASN A 112 31.78 -21.07 13.30
CA ASN A 112 30.84 -20.59 12.29
C ASN A 112 29.49 -21.35 12.22
N HIS A 113 28.96 -21.75 13.37
CA HIS A 113 27.61 -22.33 13.48
C HIS A 113 26.64 -21.30 14.07
N CYS A 114 25.42 -21.20 13.50
CA CYS A 114 24.32 -20.44 14.08
C CYS A 114 23.32 -21.43 14.69
N TYR A 115 22.98 -21.23 15.96
CA TYR A 115 22.02 -22.07 16.67
C TYR A 115 20.66 -21.38 16.75
N PHE A 116 19.64 -22.21 16.94
CA PHE A 116 18.29 -21.79 17.30
C PHE A 116 18.12 -22.07 18.80
N LEU A 117 17.40 -21.20 19.50
CA LEU A 117 16.94 -21.47 20.87
C LEU A 117 15.68 -22.33 20.80
#